data_AF-A0A2L0IAV2-F1
#
_entry.id   AF-A0A2L0IAV2-F1
#
_cell.length_a   1.000
_cell.length_b   1.000
_cell.length_c   1.000
_cell.angle_alpha   90.00
_cell.angle_beta   90.00
_cell.angle_gamma   90.00
#
_symmetry.space_group_name_H-M   'P 1'
#
loop_
_entity.id
_entity.type
_entity.pdbx_description
1 polymer ?
#
loop_
_entity_poly.entity_id
_entity_poly.type
_entity_poly.pdbx_seq_one_letter_code
_entity_poly.pdbx_strand_id
1 'polypeptide(L)'
;MSNHKQPIIIIRKRKKHGHGHHGGSWKIAYADFMTAMMAFFLVMWLIANSSPQQRHRIAEYFQMPLRVALSQGNQASLSDSLIPGGGDDMEKKAGEIAKSRPRDGENDKDIRRLKRARERLESLIKSDPRLSHFQSNLRLQLTENGLLIQIIDTQDRPMFKLGSKELESYLMTIFDALVPVLNQLPNRISLTGHTDSLPYAHGEAGYSNWELSSDRANASRRALIGAGLTANKFLRVIGTADSMLLENTAPDSPINRRISILVLTQNKEKAIIRDDNLIQSITENSDLSTIKSELKITPQTDEGMAGLAN
;
A
#
# COMPACT_ATOMS: atom_id res chain seq x y z
N MET A 1 -92.52 6.29 -40.57
CA MET A 1 -92.63 5.06 -39.74
C MET A 1 -91.74 3.99 -40.34
N SER A 2 -90.66 3.61 -39.67
CA SER A 2 -90.03 2.27 -39.81
C SER A 2 -88.98 2.10 -38.70
N ASN A 3 -89.46 1.49 -37.62
CA ASN A 3 -88.79 1.19 -36.38
C ASN A 3 -87.59 0.24 -36.60
N HIS A 4 -86.35 0.75 -36.59
CA HIS A 4 -85.16 -0.09 -36.60
C HIS A 4 -84.73 -0.40 -35.16
N LYS A 5 -85.31 -1.50 -34.63
CA LYS A 5 -84.78 -2.19 -33.44
C LYS A 5 -83.39 -2.70 -33.79
N GLN A 6 -82.35 -2.12 -33.19
CA GLN A 6 -80.99 -2.66 -33.29
C GLN A 6 -80.97 -4.07 -32.68
N PRO A 7 -80.40 -5.08 -33.36
CA PRO A 7 -80.36 -6.44 -32.86
C PRO A 7 -79.47 -6.54 -31.62
N ILE A 8 -79.98 -7.18 -30.58
CA ILE A 8 -79.26 -7.49 -29.34
C ILE A 8 -78.14 -8.48 -29.67
N ILE A 9 -76.88 -8.04 -29.55
CA ILE A 9 -75.72 -8.92 -29.67
C ILE A 9 -75.52 -9.63 -28.32
N ILE A 10 -75.96 -10.89 -28.23
CA ILE A 10 -75.67 -11.74 -27.08
C ILE A 10 -74.26 -12.31 -27.24
N ILE A 11 -73.29 -11.70 -26.56
CA ILE A 11 -71.92 -12.22 -26.50
C ILE A 11 -71.90 -13.41 -25.53
N ARG A 12 -71.90 -14.64 -26.07
CA ARG A 12 -71.73 -15.86 -25.29
C ARG A 12 -70.24 -16.02 -24.91
N LYS A 13 -69.81 -15.34 -23.86
CA LYS A 13 -68.45 -15.44 -23.32
C LYS A 13 -68.30 -16.82 -22.65
N ARG A 14 -67.67 -17.79 -23.33
CA ARG A 14 -67.17 -19.00 -22.67
C ARG A 14 -66.18 -18.57 -21.59
N LYS A 15 -66.57 -18.64 -20.31
CA LYS A 15 -65.59 -18.73 -19.22
C LYS A 15 -64.80 -20.02 -19.47
N LYS A 16 -63.61 -19.91 -20.03
CA LYS A 16 -62.61 -20.98 -19.86
C LYS A 16 -62.36 -21.04 -18.35
N HIS A 17 -62.68 -22.17 -17.74
CA HIS A 17 -62.12 -22.52 -16.44
C HIS A 17 -60.60 -22.56 -16.62
N GLY A 18 -59.94 -21.45 -16.26
CA GLY A 18 -58.54 -21.52 -15.88
C GLY A 18 -58.51 -22.30 -14.57
N HIS A 19 -58.14 -23.57 -14.64
CA HIS A 19 -57.78 -24.32 -13.45
C HIS A 19 -56.76 -23.47 -12.68
N GLY A 20 -57.07 -23.17 -11.42
CA GLY A 20 -56.24 -22.32 -10.58
C GLY A 20 -54.82 -22.88 -10.49
N HIS A 21 -53.86 -22.19 -11.09
CA HIS A 21 -52.44 -22.45 -10.97
C HIS A 21 -51.91 -22.00 -9.59
N HIS A 22 -52.53 -22.45 -8.49
CA HIS A 22 -52.17 -22.00 -7.13
C HIS A 22 -51.68 -23.13 -6.20
N GLY A 23 -51.32 -24.31 -6.74
CA GLY A 23 -50.80 -25.43 -5.93
C GLY A 23 -49.33 -25.81 -6.16
N GLY A 24 -48.67 -25.24 -7.18
CA GLY A 24 -47.30 -25.64 -7.60
C GLY A 24 -46.20 -24.64 -7.27
N SER A 25 -46.54 -23.38 -6.97
CA SER A 25 -45.54 -22.32 -6.74
C SER A 25 -44.64 -22.58 -5.54
N TRP A 26 -45.17 -23.20 -4.48
CA TRP A 26 -44.39 -23.53 -3.29
C TRP A 26 -43.39 -24.66 -3.54
N LYS A 27 -43.69 -25.60 -4.46
CA LYS A 27 -42.76 -26.67 -4.86
C LYS A 27 -41.60 -26.12 -5.68
N ILE A 28 -41.84 -25.07 -6.46
CA ILE A 28 -40.80 -24.37 -7.22
C ILE A 28 -39.88 -23.62 -6.26
N ALA A 29 -40.45 -22.90 -5.27
CA ALA A 29 -39.65 -22.25 -4.23
C ALA A 29 -38.87 -23.25 -3.35
N TYR A 30 -39.45 -24.42 -3.06
CA TYR A 30 -38.77 -25.49 -2.34
C TYR A 30 -37.63 -26.12 -3.16
N ALA A 31 -37.85 -26.36 -4.46
CA ALA A 31 -36.81 -26.87 -5.36
C ALA A 31 -35.64 -25.87 -5.48
N ASP A 32 -35.95 -24.58 -5.64
CA ASP A 32 -34.95 -23.51 -5.71
C ASP A 32 -34.11 -23.42 -4.42
N PHE A 33 -34.77 -23.49 -3.26
CA PHE A 33 -34.09 -23.56 -1.97
C PHE A 33 -33.17 -24.79 -1.84
N MET A 34 -33.63 -25.97 -2.27
CA MET A 34 -32.82 -27.19 -2.25
C MET A 34 -31.62 -27.10 -3.19
N THR A 35 -31.77 -26.48 -4.37
CA THR A 35 -30.64 -26.26 -5.29
C THR A 35 -29.66 -25.23 -4.76
N ALA A 36 -30.12 -24.18 -4.09
CA ALA A 36 -29.25 -23.19 -3.45
C ALA A 36 -28.43 -23.83 -2.32
N MET A 37 -29.05 -24.67 -1.49
CA MET A 37 -28.35 -25.41 -0.43
C MET A 37 -27.36 -26.43 -1.00
N MET A 38 -27.72 -27.13 -2.08
CA MET A 38 -26.81 -28.05 -2.77
C MET A 38 -25.59 -27.32 -3.33
N ALA A 39 -25.79 -26.19 -4.02
CA ALA A 39 -24.70 -25.38 -4.56
C ALA A 39 -23.80 -24.83 -3.44
N PHE A 40 -24.38 -24.33 -2.35
CA PHE A 40 -23.64 -23.88 -1.19
C PHE A 40 -22.82 -25.02 -0.55
N PHE A 41 -23.41 -26.21 -0.40
CA PHE A 41 -22.73 -27.38 0.12
C PHE A 41 -21.56 -27.82 -0.77
N LEU A 42 -21.73 -27.85 -2.10
CA LEU A 42 -20.66 -28.18 -3.04
C LEU A 42 -19.50 -27.18 -2.96
N VAL A 43 -19.80 -25.88 -2.86
CA VAL A 43 -18.76 -24.84 -2.69
C VAL A 43 -18.02 -25.04 -1.37
N MET A 44 -18.75 -25.25 -0.27
CA MET A 44 -18.13 -25.45 1.04
C MET A 44 -17.32 -26.76 1.09
N TRP A 45 -17.79 -27.81 0.42
CA TRP A 45 -17.08 -29.09 0.30
C TRP A 45 -15.77 -28.96 -0.48
N LEU A 46 -15.77 -28.20 -1.58
CA LEU A 46 -14.56 -27.89 -2.35
C LEU A 46 -13.55 -27.08 -1.53
N ILE A 47 -14.02 -26.11 -0.74
CA ILE A 47 -13.15 -25.36 0.17
C ILE A 47 -12.60 -26.30 1.25
N ALA A 48 -13.42 -27.15 1.85
CA ALA A 48 -13.01 -28.09 2.90
C ALA A 48 -11.93 -29.07 2.46
N ASN A 49 -11.95 -29.52 1.20
CA ASN A 49 -10.91 -30.39 0.64
C ASN A 49 -9.70 -29.62 0.05
N SER A 50 -9.76 -28.29 -0.02
CA SER A 50 -8.66 -27.46 -0.52
C SER A 50 -7.57 -27.26 0.53
N SER A 51 -6.30 -27.28 0.08
CA SER A 51 -5.15 -27.00 0.95
C SER A 51 -5.21 -25.57 1.53
N PRO A 52 -4.57 -25.30 2.69
CA PRO A 52 -4.52 -23.96 3.29
C PRO A 52 -4.02 -22.89 2.32
N GLN A 53 -3.06 -23.23 1.45
CA GLN A 53 -2.49 -22.35 0.44
C GLN A 53 -3.48 -22.02 -0.68
N GLN A 54 -4.32 -22.98 -1.11
CA GLN A 54 -5.34 -22.75 -2.13
C GLN A 54 -6.47 -21.86 -1.61
N ARG A 55 -6.92 -22.07 -0.37
CA ARG A 55 -7.97 -21.23 0.26
C ARG A 55 -7.53 -19.77 0.37
N HIS A 56 -6.27 -19.54 0.73
CA HIS A 56 -5.72 -18.19 0.85
C HIS A 56 -5.74 -17.45 -0.51
N ARG A 57 -5.38 -18.14 -1.61
CA ARG A 57 -5.41 -17.55 -2.96
C ARG A 57 -6.82 -17.21 -3.44
N ILE A 58 -7.79 -18.08 -3.14
CA ILE A 58 -9.20 -17.80 -3.48
C ILE A 58 -9.71 -16.60 -2.68
N ALA A 59 -9.37 -16.50 -1.39
CA ALA A 59 -9.72 -15.34 -0.57
C ALA A 59 -9.06 -14.05 -1.09
N GLU A 60 -7.79 -14.12 -1.49
CA GLU A 60 -7.06 -12.99 -2.05
C GLU A 60 -7.71 -12.46 -3.35
N TYR A 61 -8.19 -13.36 -4.21
CA TYR A 61 -8.93 -12.99 -5.43
C TYR A 61 -10.18 -12.13 -5.13
N PHE A 62 -10.97 -12.51 -4.13
CA PHE A 62 -12.17 -11.75 -3.74
C PHE A 62 -11.88 -10.51 -2.89
N GLN A 63 -10.73 -10.45 -2.22
CA GLN A 63 -10.28 -9.28 -1.47
C GLN A 63 -9.57 -8.24 -2.36
N MET A 64 -9.13 -8.62 -3.57
CA MET A 64 -8.39 -7.76 -4.48
C MET A 64 -9.09 -7.43 -5.82
N PRO A 65 -10.42 -7.18 -5.90
CA PRO A 65 -11.06 -6.89 -7.19
C PRO A 65 -10.55 -5.57 -7.82
N LEU A 66 -10.06 -4.64 -7.01
CA LEU A 66 -9.56 -3.34 -7.49
C LEU A 66 -8.06 -3.36 -7.86
N ARG A 67 -7.22 -4.17 -7.19
CA ARG A 67 -5.75 -4.12 -7.39
C ARG A 67 -5.28 -4.73 -8.71
N VAL A 68 -5.98 -5.74 -9.23
CA VAL A 68 -5.65 -6.36 -10.52
C VAL A 68 -6.08 -5.47 -11.68
N ALA A 69 -7.28 -4.86 -11.60
CA ALA A 69 -7.79 -3.94 -12.61
C ALA A 69 -7.06 -2.57 -12.65
N LEU A 70 -6.37 -2.20 -11.58
CA LEU A 70 -5.55 -0.98 -11.51
C LEU A 70 -4.06 -1.22 -11.83
N SER A 71 -3.55 -2.46 -11.77
CA SER A 71 -2.12 -2.74 -12.00
C SER A 71 -1.78 -3.27 -13.40
N GLN A 72 -2.76 -3.72 -14.19
CA GLN A 72 -2.54 -4.16 -15.58
C GLN A 72 -3.17 -3.19 -16.58
N GLY A 73 -2.61 -1.98 -16.68
CA GLY A 73 -3.04 -0.96 -17.63
C GLY A 73 -2.62 -1.17 -19.09
N ASN A 74 -2.12 -2.34 -19.53
CA ASN A 74 -1.73 -2.48 -20.95
C ASN A 74 -1.64 -3.91 -21.55
N GLN A 75 -2.29 -4.93 -20.98
CA GLN A 75 -2.29 -6.28 -21.59
C GLN A 75 -3.65 -6.98 -21.65
N ALA A 76 -4.76 -6.29 -21.37
CA ALA A 76 -6.09 -6.87 -21.47
C ALA A 76 -6.64 -6.95 -22.91
N SER A 77 -5.91 -6.51 -23.94
CA SER A 77 -6.46 -6.32 -25.28
C SER A 77 -6.11 -7.40 -26.33
N LEU A 78 -5.40 -8.48 -25.96
CA LEU A 78 -5.02 -9.53 -26.92
C LEU A 78 -5.29 -10.96 -26.44
N SER A 79 -6.05 -11.17 -25.37
CA SER A 79 -6.48 -12.51 -24.93
C SER A 79 -8.00 -12.64 -24.97
N ASP A 80 -8.49 -13.48 -25.88
CA ASP A 80 -9.92 -13.85 -26.02
C ASP A 80 -10.42 -14.80 -24.90
N SER A 81 -9.75 -14.82 -23.75
CA SER A 81 -10.17 -15.63 -22.60
C SER A 81 -9.77 -14.96 -21.29
N LEU A 82 -10.79 -14.63 -20.49
CA LEU A 82 -10.66 -14.08 -19.14
C LEU A 82 -10.34 -15.16 -18.09
N ILE A 83 -10.09 -16.40 -18.51
CA ILE A 83 -9.72 -17.52 -17.64
C ILE A 83 -8.25 -17.86 -17.92
N PRO A 84 -7.32 -17.59 -16.98
CA PRO A 84 -5.94 -18.04 -17.11
C PRO A 84 -5.90 -19.57 -17.10
N GLY A 85 -5.72 -20.17 -18.27
CA GLY A 85 -5.58 -21.64 -18.44
C GLY A 85 -6.79 -22.39 -19.00
N GLY A 86 -7.74 -21.72 -19.65
CA GLY A 86 -8.86 -22.39 -20.36
C GLY A 86 -8.63 -22.45 -21.87
N GLY A 87 -7.83 -23.40 -22.34
CA GLY A 87 -7.82 -23.85 -23.74
C GLY A 87 -8.48 -25.23 -23.84
N ASP A 88 -9.06 -25.57 -24.99
CA ASP A 88 -9.88 -26.78 -25.20
C ASP A 88 -9.07 -28.11 -25.13
N ASP A 89 -7.73 -28.03 -25.04
CA ASP A 89 -6.83 -29.18 -25.09
C ASP A 89 -5.99 -29.30 -23.80
N MET A 90 -6.28 -30.31 -22.96
CA MET A 90 -5.58 -30.60 -21.70
C MET A 90 -4.13 -31.10 -21.88
N GLU A 91 -3.70 -31.46 -23.10
CA GLU A 91 -2.40 -32.07 -23.39
C GLU A 91 -1.37 -31.13 -24.07
N LYS A 92 -1.78 -29.94 -24.52
CA LYS A 92 -0.84 -28.99 -25.16
C LYS A 92 -0.13 -28.14 -24.11
N LYS A 93 1.07 -28.59 -23.70
CA LYS A 93 2.08 -27.77 -22.99
C LYS A 93 2.82 -26.80 -23.93
N ALA A 94 2.10 -26.07 -24.78
CA ALA A 94 2.70 -25.05 -25.64
C ALA A 94 1.80 -23.81 -25.65
N GLY A 95 2.00 -22.97 -24.63
CA GLY A 95 1.34 -21.68 -24.48
C GLY A 95 1.92 -20.95 -23.28
N GLU A 96 2.79 -19.98 -23.55
CA GLU A 96 3.33 -18.98 -22.62
C GLU A 96 3.64 -19.45 -21.18
N ILE A 97 4.56 -20.41 -21.05
CA ILE A 97 5.31 -20.59 -19.80
C ILE A 97 6.49 -19.60 -19.75
N ALA A 98 6.30 -18.37 -20.21
CA ALA A 98 7.06 -17.23 -19.72
C ALA A 98 6.39 -16.77 -18.42
N LYS A 99 6.37 -17.68 -17.43
CA LYS A 99 6.01 -17.38 -16.06
C LYS A 99 6.89 -16.22 -15.61
N SER A 100 6.33 -15.03 -15.55
CA SER A 100 6.62 -14.04 -14.52
C SER A 100 6.31 -14.70 -13.18
N ARG A 101 7.21 -15.60 -12.73
CA ARG A 101 7.28 -16.02 -11.34
C ARG A 101 7.43 -14.71 -10.56
N PRO A 102 6.49 -14.35 -9.66
CA PRO A 102 6.78 -13.33 -8.70
C PRO A 102 8.03 -13.75 -7.95
N ARG A 103 8.83 -12.76 -7.67
CA ARG A 103 10.22 -12.79 -7.24
C ARG A 103 10.29 -13.16 -5.75
N ASP A 104 9.57 -14.21 -5.32
CA ASP A 104 9.36 -14.53 -3.90
C ASP A 104 10.66 -14.92 -3.19
N GLY A 105 11.58 -15.59 -3.89
CA GLY A 105 12.85 -16.04 -3.31
C GLY A 105 13.85 -14.92 -2.98
N GLU A 106 13.77 -13.75 -3.63
CA GLU A 106 14.66 -12.64 -3.33
C GLU A 106 14.17 -11.82 -2.13
N ASN A 107 12.85 -11.55 -2.06
CA ASN A 107 12.26 -10.80 -0.95
C ASN A 107 12.48 -11.53 0.38
N ASP A 108 12.31 -12.85 0.37
CA ASP A 108 12.60 -13.73 1.49
C ASP A 108 14.07 -13.70 1.95
N LYS A 109 15.01 -13.62 1.01
CA LYS A 109 16.45 -13.53 1.33
C LYS A 109 16.78 -12.17 1.95
N ASP A 110 16.19 -11.10 1.42
CA ASP A 110 16.36 -9.75 1.95
C ASP A 110 15.82 -9.64 3.38
N ILE A 111 14.58 -10.07 3.62
CA ILE A 111 13.98 -10.05 4.96
C ILE A 111 14.83 -10.84 5.96
N ARG A 112 15.36 -12.00 5.57
CA ARG A 112 16.28 -12.78 6.41
C ARG A 112 17.57 -12.03 6.73
N ARG A 113 18.17 -11.30 5.77
CA ARG A 113 19.36 -10.47 6.02
C ARG A 113 19.06 -9.32 6.98
N LEU A 114 17.95 -8.61 6.75
CA LEU A 114 17.52 -7.50 7.60
C LEU A 114 17.19 -7.97 9.02
N LYS A 115 16.59 -9.15 9.18
CA LYS A 115 16.33 -9.76 10.50
C LYS A 115 17.64 -10.02 11.27
N ARG A 116 18.65 -10.61 10.61
CA ARG A 116 19.97 -10.83 11.22
C ARG A 116 20.67 -9.52 11.58
N ALA A 117 20.56 -8.51 10.71
CA ALA A 117 21.11 -7.19 10.99
C ALA A 117 20.43 -6.55 12.22
N ARG A 118 19.10 -6.65 12.33
CA ARG A 118 18.35 -6.21 13.52
C ARG A 118 18.87 -6.90 14.77
N GLU A 119 18.99 -8.22 14.77
CA GLU A 119 19.49 -8.99 15.93
C GLU A 119 20.92 -8.58 16.31
N ARG A 120 21.78 -8.36 15.31
CA ARG A 120 23.15 -7.86 15.54
C ARG A 120 23.15 -6.44 16.14
N LEU A 121 22.30 -5.55 15.64
CA LEU A 121 22.14 -4.19 16.17
C LEU A 121 21.59 -4.22 17.60
N GLU A 122 20.60 -5.06 17.89
CA GLU A 122 20.06 -5.23 19.26
C GLU A 122 21.14 -5.73 20.22
N SER A 123 21.97 -6.68 19.79
CA SER A 123 23.10 -7.16 20.58
C SER A 123 24.13 -6.07 20.81
N LEU A 124 24.48 -5.29 19.78
CA LEU A 124 25.42 -4.17 19.90
C LEU A 124 24.90 -3.09 20.84
N ILE A 125 23.62 -2.71 20.74
CA ILE A 125 23.00 -1.71 21.61
C ILE A 125 23.04 -2.15 23.08
N LYS A 126 22.93 -3.45 23.36
CA LYS A 126 22.98 -3.98 24.73
C LYS A 126 24.39 -4.16 25.27
N SER A 127 25.34 -4.57 24.43
CA SER A 127 26.68 -4.99 24.85
C SER A 127 27.75 -3.91 24.73
N ASP A 128 27.61 -2.97 23.80
CA ASP A 128 28.57 -1.89 23.61
C ASP A 128 28.36 -0.80 24.69
N PRO A 129 29.37 -0.52 25.54
CA PRO A 129 29.27 0.54 26.55
C PRO A 129 28.95 1.92 25.98
N ARG A 130 29.29 2.16 24.70
CA ARG A 130 28.98 3.42 24.00
C ARG A 130 27.49 3.56 23.69
N LEU A 131 26.76 2.44 23.59
CA LEU A 131 25.35 2.39 23.18
C LEU A 131 24.39 2.00 24.31
N SER A 132 24.89 1.32 25.34
CA SER A 132 24.07 0.73 26.41
C SER A 132 23.15 1.74 27.09
N HIS A 133 23.60 2.99 27.25
CA HIS A 133 22.83 4.08 27.84
C HIS A 133 21.78 4.72 26.91
N PHE A 134 21.72 4.30 25.64
CA PHE A 134 20.81 4.84 24.61
C PHE A 134 19.73 3.83 24.18
N GLN A 135 19.55 2.74 24.94
CA GLN A 135 18.54 1.72 24.65
C GLN A 135 17.12 2.29 24.51
N SER A 136 16.75 3.27 25.32
CA SER A 136 15.44 3.93 25.25
C SER A 136 15.31 4.88 24.05
N ASN A 137 16.43 5.42 23.56
CA ASN A 137 16.49 6.33 22.41
C ASN A 137 16.51 5.58 21.07
N LEU A 138 16.93 4.32 21.05
CA LEU A 138 17.09 3.52 19.85
C LEU A 138 15.97 2.48 19.72
N ARG A 139 15.09 2.65 18.71
CA ARG A 139 14.04 1.68 18.40
C ARG A 139 14.31 1.00 17.08
N LEU A 140 14.24 -0.33 17.08
CA LEU A 140 14.47 -1.17 15.91
C LEU A 140 13.19 -1.93 15.59
N GLN A 141 12.70 -1.79 14.36
CA GLN A 141 11.49 -2.48 13.91
C GLN A 141 11.70 -3.05 12.51
N LEU A 142 11.40 -4.34 12.35
CA LEU A 142 11.32 -4.96 11.03
C LEU A 142 9.92 -4.73 10.45
N THR A 143 9.86 -4.22 9.23
CA THR A 143 8.62 -3.91 8.49
C THR A 143 8.68 -4.53 7.10
N GLU A 144 7.56 -4.53 6.37
CA GLU A 144 7.52 -4.96 4.96
C GLU A 144 8.42 -4.11 4.04
N ASN A 145 8.57 -2.83 4.40
CA ASN A 145 9.41 -1.88 3.66
C ASN A 145 10.91 -2.03 3.99
N GLY A 146 11.26 -2.71 5.08
CA GLY A 146 12.64 -2.93 5.49
C GLY A 146 12.86 -2.84 7.00
N LEU A 147 14.13 -2.63 7.40
CA LEU A 147 14.51 -2.45 8.79
C LEU A 147 14.50 -0.95 9.13
N LEU A 148 13.56 -0.56 9.99
CA LEU A 148 13.44 0.78 10.51
C LEU A 148 14.26 0.91 11.80
N ILE A 149 15.16 1.89 11.81
CA ILE A 149 15.98 2.28 12.96
C ILE A 149 15.60 3.70 13.30
N GLN A 150 14.97 3.92 14.45
CA GLN A 150 14.60 5.24 14.94
C GLN A 150 15.54 5.66 16.07
N ILE A 151 16.05 6.88 15.96
CA ILE A 151 16.84 7.54 16.99
C ILE A 151 16.02 8.71 17.49
N ILE A 152 15.62 8.63 18.75
CA ILE A 152 14.58 9.46 19.35
C ILE A 152 15.21 10.39 20.39
N ASP A 153 14.80 11.66 20.37
CA ASP A 153 15.16 12.62 21.41
C ASP A 153 14.36 12.36 22.70
N THR A 154 15.01 12.61 23.83
CA THR A 154 14.34 12.75 25.13
C THR A 154 14.69 14.11 25.74
N GLN A 155 13.95 14.56 26.76
CA GLN A 155 14.27 15.82 27.45
C GLN A 155 15.71 15.81 28.00
N ASP A 156 16.11 14.69 28.60
CA ASP A 156 17.43 14.58 29.23
C ASP A 156 18.56 14.29 28.22
N ARG A 157 18.22 13.84 27.00
CA ARG A 157 19.19 13.44 25.96
C ARG A 157 18.67 13.80 24.56
N PRO A 158 18.76 15.06 24.15
CA PRO A 158 18.36 15.50 22.81
C PRO A 158 19.44 15.20 21.76
N MET A 159 19.13 14.49 20.66
CA MET A 159 20.16 14.12 19.67
C MET A 159 20.70 15.29 18.85
N PHE A 160 19.98 16.41 18.88
CA PHE A 160 20.38 17.69 18.31
C PHE A 160 20.29 18.78 19.36
N LYS A 161 21.12 19.81 19.21
CA LYS A 161 20.95 21.03 20.00
C LYS A 161 19.55 21.61 19.80
N LEU A 162 19.03 22.25 20.84
CA LEU A 162 17.67 22.82 20.83
C LEU A 162 17.49 23.81 19.67
N GLY A 163 16.42 23.64 18.88
CA GLY A 163 16.12 24.48 17.72
C GLY A 163 17.18 24.43 16.60
N SER A 164 18.12 23.48 16.65
CA SER A 164 19.26 23.44 15.72
C SER A 164 19.35 22.12 14.98
N LYS A 165 20.08 22.15 13.87
CA LYS A 165 20.50 20.99 13.07
C LYS A 165 21.85 20.42 13.48
N GLU A 166 22.52 21.05 14.43
CA GLU A 166 23.78 20.57 14.99
C GLU A 166 23.54 19.32 15.85
N LEU A 167 24.28 18.26 15.54
CA LEU A 167 24.21 17.00 16.26
C LEU A 167 24.94 17.11 17.59
N GLU A 168 24.43 16.39 18.59
CA GLU A 168 25.18 16.14 19.81
C GLU A 168 26.31 15.11 19.58
N SER A 169 27.36 15.21 20.40
CA SER A 169 28.55 14.35 20.30
C SER A 169 28.21 12.85 20.39
N TYR A 170 27.30 12.48 21.29
CA TYR A 170 26.90 11.09 21.46
C TYR A 170 26.09 10.53 20.28
N LEU A 171 25.40 11.36 19.50
CA LEU A 171 24.76 10.90 18.27
C LEU A 171 25.82 10.46 17.24
N MET A 172 26.97 11.12 17.20
CA MET A 172 28.10 10.69 16.36
C MET A 172 28.61 9.32 16.80
N THR A 173 28.75 9.10 18.12
CA THR A 173 29.14 7.80 18.69
C THR A 173 28.14 6.70 18.34
N ILE A 174 26.84 7.00 18.34
CA ILE A 174 25.80 6.07 17.89
C ILE A 174 26.03 5.69 16.43
N PHE A 175 26.25 6.67 15.55
CA PHE A 175 26.51 6.41 14.13
C PHE A 175 27.77 5.56 13.91
N ASP A 176 28.88 5.86 14.58
CA ASP A 176 30.12 5.09 14.49
C ASP A 176 29.91 3.59 14.81
N ALA A 177 29.03 3.29 15.77
CA ALA A 177 28.73 1.92 16.14
C ALA A 177 27.74 1.22 15.17
N LEU A 178 26.79 1.96 14.58
CA LEU A 178 25.81 1.41 13.65
C LEU A 178 26.38 1.15 12.25
N VAL A 179 27.24 2.05 11.76
CA VAL A 179 27.75 2.05 10.38
C VAL A 179 28.39 0.72 9.94
N PRO A 180 29.23 0.04 10.75
CA PRO A 180 29.82 -1.24 10.34
C PRO A 180 28.78 -2.31 10.00
N VAL A 181 27.63 -2.33 10.69
CA VAL A 181 26.54 -3.27 10.39
C VAL A 181 25.77 -2.83 9.15
N LEU A 182 25.51 -1.53 9.00
CA LEU A 182 24.83 -0.98 7.83
C LEU A 182 25.63 -1.19 6.53
N ASN A 183 26.96 -1.16 6.60
CA ASN A 183 27.85 -1.39 5.45
C ASN A 183 27.86 -2.83 4.96
N GLN A 184 27.54 -3.81 5.82
CA GLN A 184 27.47 -5.23 5.43
C GLN A 184 26.21 -5.56 4.61
N LEU A 185 25.19 -4.71 4.68
CA LEU A 185 23.96 -4.88 3.93
C LEU A 185 24.14 -4.32 2.50
N PRO A 186 23.68 -4.99 1.44
CA PRO A 186 23.71 -4.41 0.09
C PRO A 186 22.62 -3.34 -0.11
N ASN A 187 21.68 -3.25 0.83
CA ASN A 187 20.48 -2.42 0.75
C ASN A 187 20.79 -0.91 0.81
N ARG A 188 20.01 -0.14 0.04
CA ARG A 188 19.97 1.33 0.14
C ARG A 188 19.14 1.79 1.34
N ILE A 189 19.30 3.07 1.69
CA ILE A 189 18.76 3.68 2.89
C ILE A 189 17.93 4.92 2.51
N SER A 190 16.75 5.02 3.12
CA SER A 190 15.96 6.25 3.17
C SER A 190 16.12 6.87 4.55
N LEU A 191 16.46 8.16 4.59
CA LEU A 191 16.63 8.90 5.83
C LEU A 191 15.51 9.93 6.00
N THR A 192 14.83 9.92 7.12
CA THR A 192 13.73 10.86 7.40
C THR A 192 13.97 11.59 8.71
N GLY A 193 13.86 12.91 8.69
CA GLY A 193 13.84 13.75 9.89
C GLY A 193 12.41 14.10 10.28
N HIS A 194 12.15 14.08 11.58
CA HIS A 194 10.88 14.46 12.18
C HIS A 194 11.13 15.49 13.29
N THR A 195 10.19 16.41 13.48
CA THR A 195 10.17 17.37 14.58
C THR A 195 8.88 17.22 15.37
N ASP A 196 8.83 17.86 16.54
CA ASP A 196 7.59 18.06 17.29
C ASP A 196 6.80 19.24 16.71
N SER A 197 5.60 19.46 17.25
CA SER A 197 4.70 20.55 16.82
C SER A 197 5.01 21.90 17.46
N LEU A 198 6.15 22.05 18.15
CA LEU A 198 6.50 23.33 18.77
C LEU A 198 6.80 24.34 17.66
N PRO A 199 6.15 25.53 17.65
CA PRO A 199 6.37 26.51 16.61
C PRO A 199 7.80 27.04 16.63
N TYR A 200 8.41 27.19 15.45
CA TYR A 200 9.66 27.89 15.33
C TYR A 200 9.43 29.41 15.45
N ALA A 201 10.32 30.12 16.13
CA ALA A 201 10.12 31.51 16.53
C ALA A 201 9.85 32.50 15.36
N HIS A 202 10.19 32.13 14.13
CA HIS A 202 10.07 32.98 12.93
C HIS A 202 8.84 32.66 12.07
N GLY A 203 7.95 31.77 12.52
CA GLY A 203 6.72 31.40 11.80
C GLY A 203 6.93 30.51 10.57
N GLU A 204 5.83 30.11 9.92
CA GLU A 204 5.83 29.13 8.82
C GLU A 204 6.30 29.69 7.47
N ALA A 205 6.25 31.01 7.28
CA ALA A 205 6.69 31.65 6.04
C ALA A 205 8.24 31.72 5.92
N GLY A 206 8.95 31.51 7.03
CA GLY A 206 10.41 31.52 7.10
C GLY A 206 10.97 30.13 7.42
N TYR A 207 12.02 30.10 8.23
CA TYR A 207 12.57 28.83 8.71
C TYR A 207 11.58 28.18 9.70
N SER A 208 11.10 27.00 9.36
CA SER A 208 10.09 26.27 10.10
C SER A 208 10.54 24.85 10.44
N ASN A 209 9.62 24.06 10.97
CA ASN A 209 9.82 22.63 11.23
C ASN A 209 10.07 21.84 9.93
N TRP A 210 9.64 22.34 8.77
CA TRP A 210 9.95 21.73 7.47
C TRP A 210 11.44 21.82 7.13
N GLU A 211 12.02 23.02 7.24
CA GLU A 211 13.45 23.23 7.02
C GLU A 211 14.26 22.48 8.08
N LEU A 212 13.86 22.58 9.36
CA LEU A 212 14.58 21.94 10.47
C LEU A 212 14.64 20.41 10.32
N SER A 213 13.50 19.77 10.02
CA SER A 213 13.45 18.31 9.83
C SER A 213 14.32 17.85 8.66
N SER A 214 14.29 18.57 7.54
CA SER A 214 15.10 18.31 6.34
C SER A 214 16.60 18.53 6.60
N ASP A 215 16.94 19.61 7.31
CA ASP A 215 18.30 19.96 7.69
C ASP A 215 18.90 18.92 8.65
N ARG A 216 18.14 18.48 9.66
CA ARG A 216 18.54 17.43 10.60
C ARG A 216 18.78 16.10 9.89
N ALA A 217 17.88 15.72 8.98
CA ALA A 217 18.08 14.52 8.16
C ALA A 217 19.38 14.62 7.35
N ASN A 218 19.66 15.75 6.70
CA ASN A 218 20.91 15.93 5.97
C ASN A 218 22.16 16.00 6.87
N ALA A 219 22.03 16.57 8.07
CA ALA A 219 23.11 16.59 9.05
C ALA A 219 23.45 15.17 9.51
N SER A 220 22.44 14.33 9.80
CA SER A 220 22.63 12.91 10.06
C SER A 220 23.23 12.15 8.88
N ARG A 221 22.82 12.45 7.64
CA ARG A 221 23.42 11.86 6.43
C ARG A 221 24.93 12.13 6.37
N ARG A 222 25.34 13.40 6.56
CA ARG A 222 26.76 13.79 6.55
C ARG A 222 27.53 13.11 7.68
N ALA A 223 26.95 13.04 8.87
CA ALA A 223 27.56 12.38 10.02
C ALA A 223 27.74 10.87 9.79
N LEU A 224 26.75 10.18 9.23
CA LEU A 224 26.85 8.78 8.84
C LEU A 224 27.96 8.53 7.80
N ILE A 225 28.13 9.43 6.82
CA ILE A 225 29.24 9.35 5.86
C ILE A 225 30.58 9.59 6.57
N GLY A 226 30.66 10.56 7.46
CA GLY A 226 31.84 10.83 8.29
C GLY A 226 32.24 9.63 9.15
N ALA A 227 31.25 8.88 9.64
CA ALA A 227 31.42 7.61 10.36
C ALA A 227 31.79 6.42 9.45
N GLY A 228 31.89 6.62 8.13
CA GLY A 228 32.34 5.62 7.16
C GLY A 228 31.24 4.89 6.39
N LEU A 229 29.98 5.36 6.43
CA LEU A 229 28.91 4.77 5.61
C LEU A 229 29.13 5.11 4.14
N THR A 230 29.05 4.12 3.25
CA THR A 230 29.24 4.33 1.82
C THR A 230 28.18 5.31 1.27
N ALA A 231 28.63 6.39 0.61
CA ALA A 231 27.75 7.47 0.18
C ALA A 231 26.64 7.03 -0.81
N ASN A 232 26.91 6.03 -1.65
CA ASN A 232 25.94 5.49 -2.63
C ASN A 232 24.77 4.71 -1.99
N LYS A 233 24.81 4.46 -0.67
CA LYS A 233 23.73 3.79 0.05
C LYS A 233 22.51 4.67 0.20
N PHE A 234 22.66 6.00 0.24
CA PHE A 234 21.50 6.88 0.38
C PHE A 234 20.67 6.88 -0.90
N LEU A 235 19.39 6.56 -0.79
CA LEU A 235 18.41 6.68 -1.86
C LEU A 235 17.70 8.02 -1.81
N ARG A 236 17.27 8.44 -0.62
CA ARG A 236 16.54 9.69 -0.41
C ARG A 236 16.72 10.24 1.00
N VAL A 237 16.52 11.55 1.14
CA VAL A 237 16.46 12.27 2.41
C VAL A 237 15.14 13.04 2.44
N ILE A 238 14.39 12.92 3.55
CA ILE A 238 13.05 13.49 3.69
C ILE A 238 12.99 14.28 5.00
N GLY A 239 12.37 15.47 4.99
CA GLY A 239 11.90 16.15 6.19
C GLY A 239 10.37 16.13 6.23
N THR A 240 9.78 15.77 7.36
CA THR A 240 8.32 15.69 7.49
C THR A 240 7.73 16.70 8.47
N ALA A 241 8.55 17.59 9.03
CA ALA A 241 8.14 18.44 10.15
C ALA A 241 7.43 17.59 11.25
N ASP A 242 6.29 18.08 11.71
CA ASP A 242 5.33 17.47 12.64
C ASP A 242 4.16 16.75 11.94
N SER A 243 4.20 16.56 10.62
CA SER A 243 3.11 15.85 9.89
C SER A 243 3.02 14.35 10.19
N MET A 244 4.05 13.78 10.83
CA MET A 244 4.13 12.35 11.18
C MET A 244 4.47 12.16 12.66
N LEU A 245 3.58 12.60 13.55
CA LEU A 245 3.69 12.37 15.00
C LEU A 245 3.51 10.89 15.35
N LEU A 246 4.09 10.47 16.49
CA LEU A 246 3.85 9.12 17.02
C LEU A 246 2.45 9.03 17.63
N GLU A 247 1.74 7.95 17.33
CA GLU A 247 0.43 7.68 17.92
C GLU A 247 0.50 7.67 19.45
N ASN A 248 -0.54 8.18 20.09
CA ASN A 248 -0.67 8.24 21.55
C ASN A 248 0.43 9.05 22.25
N THR A 249 1.03 10.03 21.56
CA THR A 249 1.98 10.98 22.16
C THR A 249 1.45 12.41 22.04
N ALA A 250 1.80 13.26 23.01
CA ALA A 250 1.49 14.69 22.90
C ALA A 250 2.22 15.29 21.68
N PRO A 251 1.61 16.20 20.90
CA PRO A 251 2.22 16.75 19.70
C PRO A 251 3.59 17.42 19.92
N ASP A 252 3.75 18.10 21.04
CA ASP A 252 4.97 18.79 21.50
C ASP A 252 5.97 17.84 22.20
N SER A 253 5.68 16.55 22.26
CA SER A 253 6.53 15.59 22.96
C SER A 253 7.90 15.47 22.28
N PRO A 254 9.02 15.47 23.05
CA PRO A 254 10.37 15.24 22.54
C PRO A 254 10.51 13.99 21.69
N ILE A 255 9.71 12.97 21.98
CA ILE A 255 9.74 11.69 21.27
C ILE A 255 9.41 11.85 19.77
N ASN A 256 8.70 12.92 19.40
CA ASN A 256 8.38 13.26 18.02
C ASN A 256 9.60 13.82 17.27
N ARG A 257 10.56 14.41 17.99
CA ARG A 257 11.87 14.80 17.44
C ARG A 257 12.73 13.54 17.31
N ARG A 258 12.85 13.03 16.08
CA ARG A 258 13.54 11.77 15.81
C ARG A 258 14.09 11.71 14.40
N ILE A 259 15.10 10.87 14.22
CA ILE A 259 15.63 10.48 12.91
C ILE A 259 15.26 9.03 12.65
N SER A 260 14.67 8.79 11.49
CA SER A 260 14.31 7.46 11.01
C SER A 260 15.26 7.06 9.88
N ILE A 261 16.04 6.00 10.10
CA ILE A 261 16.87 5.34 9.10
C ILE A 261 16.12 4.08 8.66
N LEU A 262 15.60 4.07 7.43
CA LEU A 262 14.96 2.89 6.86
C LEU A 262 15.92 2.21 5.89
N VAL A 263 16.40 1.02 6.27
CA VAL A 263 17.15 0.14 5.37
C VAL A 263 16.16 -0.62 4.50
N LEU A 264 16.11 -0.30 3.21
CA LEU A 264 15.03 -0.67 2.30
C LEU A 264 15.12 -2.15 1.90
N THR A 265 13.97 -2.82 1.76
CA THR A 265 13.91 -4.04 0.95
C THR A 265 14.15 -3.71 -0.52
N GLN A 266 14.67 -4.65 -1.31
CA GLN A 266 14.82 -4.43 -2.76
C GLN A 266 13.49 -4.08 -3.45
N ASN A 267 12.38 -4.63 -2.96
CA ASN A 267 11.05 -4.31 -3.51
C ASN A 267 10.68 -2.86 -3.23
N LYS A 268 10.91 -2.37 -2.01
CA LYS A 268 10.63 -0.97 -1.68
C LYS A 268 11.57 -0.01 -2.41
N GLU A 269 12.84 -0.36 -2.55
CA GLU A 269 13.80 0.40 -3.36
C GLU A 269 13.33 0.53 -4.82
N LYS A 270 12.97 -0.58 -5.47
CA LYS A 270 12.45 -0.58 -6.85
C LYS A 270 11.16 0.22 -6.99
N ALA A 271 10.26 0.14 -6.01
CA ALA A 271 9.04 0.94 -6.01
C ALA A 271 9.35 2.43 -5.99
N ILE A 272 10.26 2.89 -5.10
CA ILE A 272 10.67 4.30 -5.03
C ILE A 272 11.30 4.76 -6.36
N ILE A 273 12.20 3.97 -6.94
CA ILE A 273 12.86 4.32 -8.22
C ILE A 273 11.83 4.39 -9.35
N ARG A 274 10.84 3.49 -9.36
CA ARG A 274 9.77 3.50 -10.36
C ARG A 274 8.89 4.74 -10.24
N ASP A 275 8.49 5.10 -9.03
CA ASP A 275 7.66 6.27 -8.77
C ASP A 275 8.37 7.55 -9.27
N ASP A 276 9.69 7.65 -9.07
CA ASP A 276 10.52 8.78 -9.54
C ASP A 276 10.64 8.82 -11.07
N ASN A 277 10.89 7.66 -11.71
CA ASN A 277 11.00 7.57 -13.17
C ASN A 277 9.67 7.86 -13.88
N LEU A 278 8.52 7.48 -13.29
CA LEU A 278 7.19 7.78 -13.84
C LEU A 278 6.97 9.30 -13.92
N ILE A 279 7.37 10.04 -12.88
CA ILE A 279 7.31 11.50 -12.86
C ILE A 279 8.17 12.10 -13.99
N GLN A 280 9.36 11.54 -14.23
CA GLN A 280 10.23 11.99 -15.31
C GLN A 280 9.59 11.76 -16.69
N SER A 281 9.01 10.58 -16.95
CA SER A 281 8.34 10.30 -18.22
C SER A 281 7.11 11.17 -18.49
N ILE A 282 6.38 11.56 -17.44
CA ILE A 282 5.24 12.50 -17.55
C ILE A 282 5.75 13.91 -17.88
N THR A 283 6.89 14.32 -17.34
CA THR A 283 7.48 15.64 -17.57
C THR A 283 8.05 15.78 -18.99
N GLU A 284 8.61 14.69 -19.55
CA GLU A 284 9.18 14.66 -20.90
C GLU A 284 8.12 14.50 -22.00
N ASN A 285 7.01 13.81 -21.73
CA ASN A 285 5.89 13.65 -22.66
C ASN A 285 4.76 14.62 -22.31
N SER A 286 4.92 15.89 -22.67
CA SER A 286 3.89 16.93 -22.52
C SER A 286 2.75 16.79 -23.54
N ASP A 287 2.16 15.59 -23.67
CA ASP A 287 0.87 15.39 -24.33
C ASP A 287 -0.18 15.11 -23.24
N LEU A 288 -1.02 16.12 -22.98
CA LEU A 288 -2.06 16.14 -21.94
C LEU A 288 -3.10 15.00 -22.07
N SER A 289 -3.19 14.34 -23.23
CA SER A 289 -4.07 13.21 -23.48
C SER A 289 -3.59 11.92 -22.80
N THR A 290 -2.28 11.66 -22.81
CA THR A 290 -1.65 10.49 -22.19
C THR A 290 -1.71 10.58 -20.66
N ILE A 291 -1.55 11.79 -20.13
CA ILE A 291 -1.61 12.11 -18.69
C ILE A 291 -3.00 11.78 -18.11
N LYS A 292 -4.10 12.08 -18.84
CA LYS A 292 -5.47 11.77 -18.38
C LYS A 292 -5.77 10.27 -18.31
N SER A 293 -5.23 9.49 -19.26
CA SER A 293 -5.41 8.03 -19.24
C SER A 293 -4.63 7.35 -18.10
N GLU A 294 -3.48 7.89 -17.70
CA GLU A 294 -2.66 7.32 -16.64
C GLU A 294 -3.12 7.71 -15.22
N LEU A 295 -3.70 8.90 -15.05
CA LEU A 295 -4.17 9.40 -13.74
C LEU A 295 -5.59 8.95 -13.34
N LYS A 296 -6.33 8.21 -14.17
CA LYS A 296 -7.74 7.81 -13.92
C LYS A 296 -8.60 8.92 -13.27
N ILE A 297 -8.52 10.13 -13.80
CA ILE A 297 -9.45 11.19 -13.39
C ILE A 297 -10.73 10.97 -14.17
N THR A 298 -11.75 10.40 -13.53
CA THR A 298 -13.10 10.33 -14.09
C THR A 298 -13.58 11.77 -14.33
N PRO A 299 -14.13 12.11 -15.50
CA PRO A 299 -14.76 13.42 -15.67
C PRO A 299 -15.94 13.50 -14.69
N GLN A 300 -15.96 14.52 -13.84
CA GLN A 300 -17.21 14.93 -13.22
C GLN A 300 -18.14 15.36 -14.35
N THR A 301 -19.23 14.64 -14.53
CA THR A 301 -20.32 15.05 -15.40
C THR A 301 -20.95 16.30 -14.80
N ASP A 302 -20.86 17.40 -15.54
CA ASP A 302 -21.59 18.65 -15.32
C ASP A 302 -23.11 18.42 -15.49
N GLU A 303 -23.73 17.72 -14.54
CA GLU A 303 -25.19 17.73 -14.35
C GLU A 303 -25.53 18.66 -13.19
N GLY A 304 -25.74 19.94 -13.52
CA GLY A 304 -26.37 20.85 -12.59
C GLY A 304 -26.04 22.31 -12.85
N MET A 305 -26.52 22.86 -13.98
CA MET A 305 -26.79 24.30 -14.15
C MET A 305 -27.55 24.54 -15.47
N ALA A 306 -28.73 23.95 -15.62
CA ALA A 306 -29.68 24.32 -16.66
C ALA A 306 -31.09 24.31 -16.06
N GLY A 307 -31.52 25.44 -15.52
CA GLY A 307 -32.90 25.55 -15.04
C GLY A 307 -33.23 26.80 -14.23
N LEU A 308 -32.82 28.00 -14.65
CA LEU A 308 -33.50 29.24 -14.25
C LEU A 308 -33.36 30.29 -15.36
N ALA A 309 -34.20 30.16 -16.38
CA ALA A 309 -34.55 31.25 -17.30
C ALA A 309 -35.98 31.00 -17.82
N ASN A 310 -36.95 31.48 -17.06
CA ASN A 310 -38.21 32.12 -17.50
C ASN A 310 -39.01 32.56 -16.27
#